data_AF-A0A975SH06-F1
#
_entry.id   AF-A0A975SH06-F1
#
_cell.length_a   1.000
_cell.length_b   1.000
_cell.length_c   1.000
_cell.angle_alpha   90.00
_cell.angle_beta   90.00
_cell.angle_gamma   90.00
#
_symmetry.space_group_name_H-M   'P 1'
#
loop_
_entity.id
_entity.type
_entity.pdbx_description
1 polymer ?
#
loop_
_entity_poly.entity_id
_entity_poly.type
_entity_poly.pdbx_seq_one_letter_code
_entity_poly.pdbx_strand_id
1 'polypeptide(L)'
;MTRLTNQHYLNQRNQLTEEWKVEGGGAFIMLKPNEQWALHDFYAFTEKLTDDQAIRHRKAAAANASSLPQRAGRALSHLAFFAPRLYEFVAARTIAPKRAKGAKTELLILSEVNPNLNADKMASILRDIVKERQKRDGHDKAA
;
A
#
# COMPACT_ATOMS: atom_id res chain seq x y z
N MET A 1 -7.88 -20.65 -20.79
CA MET A 1 -7.96 -19.95 -19.49
C MET A 1 -8.06 -20.98 -18.39
N THR A 2 -6.98 -21.21 -17.64
CA THR A 2 -6.97 -22.11 -16.49
C THR A 2 -7.94 -21.57 -15.43
N ARG A 3 -8.95 -22.36 -15.03
CA ARG A 3 -9.87 -21.95 -13.97
C ARG A 3 -9.09 -21.82 -12.66
N LEU A 4 -9.26 -20.69 -11.96
CA LEU A 4 -8.70 -20.47 -10.63
C LEU A 4 -9.29 -21.50 -9.66
N THR A 5 -8.50 -22.53 -9.33
CA THR A 5 -8.88 -23.55 -8.34
C THR A 5 -8.86 -22.95 -6.93
N ASN A 6 -9.54 -23.60 -5.97
CA ASN A 6 -9.51 -23.14 -4.57
C ASN A 6 -8.09 -23.13 -4.03
N GLN A 7 -7.30 -24.15 -4.35
CA GLN A 7 -5.91 -24.24 -3.95
C GLN A 7 -5.06 -23.09 -4.54
N HIS A 8 -5.25 -22.77 -5.82
CA HIS A 8 -4.51 -21.66 -6.44
C HIS A 8 -4.89 -20.31 -5.81
N TYR A 9 -6.17 -20.11 -5.48
CA TYR A 9 -6.62 -18.93 -4.75
C TYR A 9 -5.98 -18.81 -3.36
N LEU A 10 -5.95 -19.90 -2.57
CA LEU A 10 -5.33 -19.91 -1.25
C LEU A 10 -3.82 -19.62 -1.33
N ASN A 11 -3.14 -20.22 -2.31
CA ASN A 11 -1.72 -19.96 -2.54
C ASN A 11 -1.45 -18.47 -2.84
N GLN A 12 -2.25 -17.86 -3.74
CA GLN A 12 -2.14 -16.44 -4.05
C GLN A 12 -2.45 -15.56 -2.82
N ARG A 13 -3.45 -15.92 -2.02
CA ARG A 13 -3.78 -15.21 -0.77
C ARG A 13 -2.64 -15.27 0.24
N ASN A 14 -2.01 -16.43 0.40
CA ASN A 14 -0.89 -16.60 1.31
C ASN A 14 0.33 -15.81 0.82
N GLN A 15 0.62 -15.84 -0.48
CA GLN A 15 1.67 -14.99 -1.07
C GLN A 15 1.43 -13.50 -0.80
N LEU A 16 0.20 -13.00 -1.01
CA LEU A 16 -0.16 -11.61 -0.69
C LEU A 16 0.01 -11.29 0.80
N THR A 17 -0.32 -12.25 1.68
CA THR A 17 -0.15 -12.10 3.13
C THR A 17 1.32 -11.92 3.50
N GLU A 18 2.20 -12.72 2.91
CA GLU A 18 3.65 -12.62 3.15
C GLU A 18 4.23 -11.34 2.55
N GLU A 19 3.87 -10.98 1.32
CA GLU A 19 4.30 -9.73 0.66
C GLU A 19 3.86 -8.49 1.46
N TRP A 20 2.67 -8.53 2.06
CA TRP A 20 2.16 -7.45 2.91
C TRP A 20 2.91 -7.31 4.24
N LYS A 21 3.35 -8.43 4.83
CA LYS A 21 4.14 -8.42 6.07
C LYS A 21 5.56 -7.92 5.84
N VAL A 22 6.16 -8.29 4.71
CA VAL A 22 7.53 -7.90 4.36
C VAL A 22 7.58 -6.40 4.12
N GLU A 23 8.40 -5.70 4.93
CA GLU A 23 8.61 -4.25 4.86
C GLU A 23 7.32 -3.41 4.88
N GLY A 24 6.23 -3.95 5.45
CA GLY A 24 4.93 -3.28 5.53
C GLY A 24 4.25 -3.09 4.17
N GLY A 25 4.45 -4.01 3.22
CA GLY A 25 3.75 -3.96 1.93
C GLY A 25 4.35 -2.96 0.95
N GLY A 26 5.67 -2.73 1.01
CA GLY A 26 6.34 -1.73 0.16
C GLY A 26 6.05 -1.86 -1.33
N ALA A 27 5.85 -3.07 -1.88
CA ALA A 27 5.50 -3.26 -3.29
C ALA A 27 4.08 -2.75 -3.63
N PHE A 28 3.17 -2.71 -2.65
CA PHE A 28 1.80 -2.27 -2.83
C PHE A 28 1.72 -0.76 -3.11
N ILE A 29 2.70 0.04 -2.65
CA ILE A 29 2.74 1.49 -2.92
C ILE A 29 2.91 1.80 -4.41
N MET A 30 3.39 0.83 -5.19
CA MET A 30 3.56 0.94 -6.65
C MET A 30 2.27 0.63 -7.41
N LEU A 31 1.26 0.08 -6.73
CA LEU A 31 -0.06 -0.17 -7.30
C LEU A 31 -0.93 1.08 -7.18
N LYS A 32 -1.84 1.25 -8.15
CA LYS A 32 -2.89 2.28 -8.03
C LYS A 32 -3.83 1.94 -6.86
N PRO A 33 -4.45 2.94 -6.22
CA PRO A 33 -5.42 2.69 -5.14
C PRO A 33 -6.47 1.64 -5.49
N ASN A 34 -7.08 1.74 -6.67
CA ASN A 34 -8.14 0.82 -7.12
C ASN A 34 -7.67 -0.63 -7.33
N GLU A 35 -6.37 -0.84 -7.54
CA GLU A 35 -5.75 -2.16 -7.65
C GLU A 35 -5.52 -2.75 -6.27
N GLN A 36 -5.04 -1.93 -5.33
CA GLN A 36 -4.91 -2.32 -3.93
C GLN A 36 -6.28 -2.71 -3.35
N TRP A 37 -7.30 -1.85 -3.50
CA TRP A 37 -8.69 -2.16 -3.09
C TRP A 37 -9.17 -3.49 -3.69
N ALA A 38 -8.94 -3.72 -4.98
CA ALA A 38 -9.35 -4.97 -5.61
C ALA A 38 -8.67 -6.21 -4.99
N LEU A 39 -7.39 -6.12 -4.62
CA LEU A 39 -6.69 -7.20 -3.92
C LEU A 39 -7.24 -7.43 -2.51
N HIS A 40 -7.44 -6.35 -1.73
CA HIS A 40 -7.98 -6.43 -0.38
C HIS A 40 -9.39 -7.03 -0.38
N ASP A 41 -10.28 -6.50 -1.22
CA ASP A 41 -11.68 -6.92 -1.28
C ASP A 41 -11.82 -8.37 -1.75
N PHE A 42 -11.00 -8.80 -2.71
CA PHE A 42 -11.13 -10.15 -3.28
C PHE A 42 -10.44 -11.23 -2.45
N TYR A 43 -9.22 -10.99 -1.98
CA TYR A 43 -8.42 -12.01 -1.27
C TYR A 43 -8.54 -11.94 0.26
N ALA A 44 -8.95 -10.79 0.82
CA ALA A 44 -9.04 -10.55 2.26
C ALA A 44 -7.80 -11.08 3.01
N PHE A 45 -6.61 -10.80 2.48
CA PHE A 45 -5.33 -11.35 2.96
C PHE A 45 -4.85 -10.68 4.25
N THR A 46 -5.45 -9.54 4.63
CA THR A 46 -5.22 -8.86 5.92
C THR A 46 -6.13 -9.38 7.03
N GLU A 47 -7.19 -10.12 6.67
CA GLU A 47 -8.15 -10.69 7.62
C GLU A 47 -7.68 -12.07 8.13
N LYS A 48 -7.96 -12.38 9.40
CA LYS A 48 -7.64 -13.69 10.01
C LYS A 48 -8.71 -14.73 9.66
N LEU A 49 -8.79 -15.10 8.39
CA LEU A 49 -9.70 -16.13 7.89
C LEU A 49 -9.03 -17.50 7.82
N THR A 50 -9.76 -18.53 8.21
CA THR A 50 -9.45 -19.93 7.88
C THR A 50 -9.62 -20.19 6.38
N ASP A 51 -9.05 -21.26 5.85
CA ASP A 51 -9.15 -21.60 4.43
C ASP A 51 -10.60 -21.72 3.94
N ASP A 52 -11.46 -22.37 4.74
CA ASP A 52 -12.89 -22.49 4.42
C ASP A 52 -13.59 -21.11 4.39
N GLN A 53 -13.27 -20.24 5.34
CA GLN A 53 -13.80 -18.87 5.35
C GLN A 53 -13.29 -18.06 4.16
N ALA A 54 -12.02 -18.20 3.80
CA ALA A 54 -11.44 -17.51 2.65
C ALA A 54 -12.07 -17.98 1.32
N ILE A 55 -12.38 -19.28 1.18
CA ILE A 55 -13.09 -19.81 0.01
C ILE A 55 -14.55 -19.31 -0.03
N ARG A 56 -15.24 -19.25 1.11
CA ARG A 56 -16.60 -18.66 1.19
C ARG A 56 -16.57 -17.17 0.82
N HIS A 57 -15.61 -16.43 1.35
CA HIS A 57 -15.38 -15.02 1.02
C HIS A 57 -15.19 -14.82 -0.49
N ARG A 58 -14.29 -15.58 -1.11
CA ARG A 58 -14.06 -15.56 -2.56
C ARG A 58 -15.37 -15.71 -3.35
N LYS A 59 -16.21 -16.67 -3.00
CA LYS A 59 -17.48 -16.93 -3.68
C LYS A 59 -18.45 -15.77 -3.49
N ALA A 60 -18.56 -15.24 -2.27
CA ALA A 60 -19.41 -14.08 -1.97
C ALA A 60 -18.93 -12.82 -2.72
N ALA A 61 -17.63 -12.53 -2.69
CA ALA A 61 -17.03 -11.40 -3.37
C ALA A 61 -17.25 -11.45 -4.89
N ALA A 62 -17.06 -12.64 -5.50
CA ALA A 62 -17.32 -12.84 -6.93
C ALA A 62 -18.80 -12.72 -7.30
N ALA A 63 -19.71 -13.12 -6.40
CA ALA A 63 -21.15 -12.97 -6.61
C ALA A 63 -21.61 -11.52 -6.50
N ASN A 64 -21.07 -10.77 -5.52
CA ASN A 64 -21.41 -9.37 -5.29
C ASN A 64 -20.87 -8.44 -6.39
N ALA A 65 -19.68 -8.74 -6.91
CA ALA A 65 -19.03 -7.94 -7.95
C ALA A 65 -18.37 -8.86 -8.98
N SER A 66 -19.07 -9.12 -10.09
CA SER A 66 -18.62 -10.02 -11.16
C SER A 66 -17.28 -9.63 -11.80
N SER A 67 -16.93 -8.34 -11.79
CA SER A 67 -15.65 -7.83 -12.31
C SER A 67 -14.49 -7.90 -11.31
N LEU A 68 -14.77 -8.09 -10.02
CA LEU A 68 -13.78 -8.04 -8.95
C LEU A 68 -12.69 -9.11 -9.09
N PRO A 69 -12.98 -10.39 -9.39
CA PRO A 69 -11.95 -11.41 -9.58
C PRO A 69 -10.98 -11.06 -10.71
N GLN A 70 -11.49 -10.47 -11.81
CA GLN A 70 -10.67 -10.09 -12.95
C GLN A 70 -9.79 -8.88 -12.63
N ARG A 71 -10.34 -7.88 -11.92
CA ARG A 71 -9.59 -6.72 -11.43
C ARG A 71 -8.48 -7.14 -10.46
N ALA A 72 -8.80 -7.99 -9.50
CA ALA A 72 -7.85 -8.53 -8.53
C ALA A 72 -6.74 -9.35 -9.23
N GLY A 73 -7.10 -10.16 -10.23
CA GLY A 73 -6.11 -10.91 -11.01
C GLY A 73 -5.14 -10.00 -11.78
N ARG A 74 -5.62 -8.91 -12.38
CA ARG A 74 -4.75 -7.91 -13.04
C ARG A 74 -3.85 -7.19 -12.04
N ALA A 75 -4.41 -6.77 -10.90
CA ALA A 75 -3.66 -6.14 -9.83
C ALA A 75 -2.56 -7.07 -9.29
N LEU A 76 -2.84 -8.37 -9.15
CA LEU A 76 -1.87 -9.38 -8.73
C LEU A 76 -0.72 -9.51 -9.75
N SER A 77 -1.02 -9.50 -11.05
CA SER A 77 0.02 -9.50 -12.09
C SER A 77 0.89 -8.24 -12.06
N HIS A 78 0.28 -7.07 -11.79
CA HIS A 78 1.04 -5.83 -11.62
C HIS A 78 1.93 -5.87 -10.37
N LEU A 79 1.42 -6.41 -9.25
CA LEU A 79 2.20 -6.56 -8.03
C LEU A 79 3.41 -7.46 -8.27
N ALA A 80 3.22 -8.62 -8.91
CA ALA A 80 4.31 -9.53 -9.26
C ALA A 80 5.36 -8.87 -10.18
N PHE A 81 4.95 -7.92 -11.02
CA PHE A 81 5.87 -7.14 -11.84
C PHE A 81 6.65 -6.10 -11.04
N PHE A 82 6.04 -5.42 -10.07
CA PHE A 82 6.69 -4.35 -9.30
C PHE A 82 7.46 -4.83 -8.07
N ALA A 83 7.06 -5.91 -7.43
CA ALA A 83 7.70 -6.47 -6.23
C ALA A 83 9.24 -6.58 -6.34
N PRO A 84 9.82 -7.21 -7.39
CA PRO A 84 11.27 -7.30 -7.51
C PRO A 84 11.96 -5.95 -7.79
N ARG A 85 11.22 -4.94 -8.29
CA ARG A 85 11.75 -3.62 -8.66
C ARG A 85 11.68 -2.59 -7.53
N LEU A 86 11.06 -2.94 -6.40
CA LEU A 86 10.96 -2.05 -5.26
C LEU A 86 12.33 -1.58 -4.79
N TYR A 87 13.30 -2.49 -4.70
CA TYR A 87 14.67 -2.17 -4.28
C TYR A 87 15.35 -1.14 -5.19
N GLU A 88 15.20 -1.28 -6.51
CA GLU A 88 15.74 -0.33 -7.49
C GLU A 88 15.07 1.04 -7.34
N PHE A 89 13.75 1.08 -7.15
CA PHE A 89 13.01 2.32 -6.96
C PHE A 89 13.42 3.05 -5.68
N VAL A 90 13.59 2.32 -4.57
CA VAL A 90 14.04 2.87 -3.29
C VAL A 90 15.49 3.37 -3.39
N ALA A 91 16.39 2.58 -3.99
CA ALA A 91 17.80 2.94 -4.15
C ALA A 91 18.00 4.16 -5.07
N ALA A 92 17.24 4.26 -6.16
CA ALA A 92 17.29 5.43 -7.04
C ALA A 92 16.86 6.72 -6.32
N ARG A 93 16.04 6.63 -5.27
CA ARG A 93 15.56 7.78 -4.51
C ARG A 93 16.45 8.20 -3.36
N THR A 94 17.17 7.28 -2.73
CA THR A 94 18.13 7.65 -1.68
C THR A 94 19.32 8.44 -2.24
N ILE A 95 19.63 8.26 -3.53
CA ILE A 95 20.60 9.06 -4.29
C ILE A 95 19.89 10.32 -4.84
N ALA A 96 19.27 11.12 -3.98
CA ALA A 96 18.67 12.38 -4.43
C ALA A 96 19.77 13.40 -4.78
N PRO A 97 19.78 14.02 -5.97
CA PRO A 97 20.71 15.10 -6.28
C PRO A 97 20.45 16.28 -5.33
N LYS A 98 21.53 16.97 -4.90
CA LYS A 98 21.41 18.17 -4.05
C LYS A 98 20.45 19.16 -4.72
N ARG A 99 19.29 19.40 -4.10
CA ARG A 99 18.28 20.35 -4.61
C ARG A 99 18.91 21.75 -4.68
N ALA A 100 18.77 22.40 -5.85
CA ALA A 100 19.12 23.79 -5.99
C ALA A 100 18.27 24.65 -5.04
N LYS A 101 18.88 25.66 -4.43
CA LYS A 101 18.22 26.58 -3.49
C LYS A 101 17.08 27.30 -4.22
N GLY A 102 15.83 27.13 -3.75
CA GLY A 102 14.64 27.74 -4.37
C GLY A 102 13.83 26.84 -5.32
N ALA A 103 14.25 25.58 -5.54
CA ALA A 103 13.46 24.65 -6.34
C ALA A 103 12.09 24.33 -5.69
N LYS A 104 11.03 24.26 -6.50
CA LYS A 104 9.70 23.84 -6.03
C LYS A 104 9.79 22.44 -5.43
N THR A 105 9.22 22.27 -4.24
CA THR A 105 9.14 20.95 -3.59
C THR A 105 8.02 20.17 -4.24
N GLU A 106 8.35 19.21 -5.10
CA GLU A 106 7.40 18.20 -5.55
C GLU A 106 7.28 17.12 -4.47
N LEU A 107 6.08 17.01 -3.90
CA LEU A 107 5.71 15.96 -2.94
C LEU A 107 5.06 14.82 -3.74
N LEU A 108 5.73 13.66 -3.77
CA LEU A 108 5.07 12.44 -4.23
C LEU A 108 4.32 11.82 -3.05
N ILE A 109 2.99 11.81 -3.14
CA ILE A 109 2.14 11.11 -2.19
C ILE A 109 1.94 9.69 -2.73
N LEU A 110 2.53 8.71 -2.05
CA LEU A 110 2.27 7.30 -2.31
C LEU A 110 1.07 6.88 -1.46
N SER A 111 0.05 6.29 -2.09
CA SER A 111 -1.15 5.84 -1.40
C SER A 111 -0.99 4.37 -1.00
N GLU A 112 -1.06 4.09 0.30
CA GLU A 112 -1.27 2.75 0.83
C GLU A 112 -2.74 2.67 1.28
N VAL A 113 -3.46 1.68 0.76
CA VAL A 113 -4.85 1.41 1.15
C VAL A 113 -4.83 0.50 2.37
N ASN A 114 -5.62 0.83 3.39
CA ASN A 114 -5.63 0.17 4.69
C ASN A 114 -4.27 0.18 5.42
N PRO A 115 -3.64 1.36 5.58
CA PRO A 115 -2.37 1.45 6.27
C PRO A 115 -2.53 1.04 7.73
N ASN A 116 -1.61 0.22 8.22
CA ASN A 116 -1.49 -0.03 9.65
C ASN A 116 -0.89 1.24 10.29
N LEU A 117 -1.74 2.22 10.57
CA LEU A 117 -1.35 3.53 11.08
C LEU A 117 -0.59 3.37 12.38
N ASN A 118 0.72 3.61 12.34
CA ASN A 118 1.52 3.74 13.55
C ASN A 118 1.16 5.07 14.23
N ALA A 119 0.20 5.01 15.15
CA ALA A 119 -0.34 6.16 15.86
C ALA A 119 0.74 6.96 16.58
N ASP A 120 1.74 6.30 17.16
CA ASP A 120 2.84 6.95 17.89
C ASP A 120 3.70 7.80 16.96
N LYS A 121 4.03 7.25 15.78
CA LYS A 121 4.81 7.97 14.77
C LYS A 121 4.04 9.17 14.20
N MET A 122 2.74 9.00 13.94
CA MET A 122 1.85 10.11 13.53
C MET A 122 1.79 11.20 14.61
N ALA A 123 1.64 10.82 15.88
CA ALA A 123 1.61 11.76 16.99
C ALA A 123 2.95 12.52 17.14
N SER A 124 4.09 11.88 16.88
CA SER A 124 5.39 12.56 16.85
C SER A 124 5.44 13.61 15.74
N ILE A 125 5.09 13.23 14.51
CA ILE A 125 5.14 14.13 13.35
C ILE A 125 4.23 15.34 13.55
N LEU A 126 3.00 15.12 14.06
CA LEU A 126 2.06 16.21 14.35
C LEU A 126 2.60 17.17 15.41
N ARG A 127 3.25 16.66 16.47
CA ARG A 127 3.89 17.50 17.49
C ARG A 127 5.03 18.34 16.90
N ASP A 128 5.82 17.79 16.01
CA ASP A 128 6.92 18.51 15.36
C ASP A 128 6.39 19.62 14.44
N ILE A 129 5.31 19.36 13.68
CA ILE A 129 4.64 20.38 12.85
C ILE A 129 4.11 21.53 13.70
N VAL A 130 3.50 21.24 14.86
CA VAL A 130 2.98 22.27 15.77
C VAL A 130 4.12 23.11 16.34
N LYS A 131 5.24 22.50 16.75
CA LYS A 131 6.43 23.22 17.23
C LYS A 131 7.02 24.13 16.16
N GLU A 132 7.11 23.66 14.92
CA GLU A 132 7.60 24.45 13.79
C GLU A 132 6.69 25.65 13.48
N ARG A 133 5.35 25.49 13.60
CA ARG A 133 4.42 26.62 13.45
C ARG A 133 4.57 27.64 14.57
N GLN A 134 4.64 27.20 15.82
CA GLN A 134 4.83 28.11 16.97
C GLN A 134 6.14 28.90 16.89
N LYS A 135 7.22 28.29 16.39
CA LYS A 135 8.48 29.00 16.13
C LYS A 135 8.34 30.08 15.05
N ARG A 136 7.59 29.82 13.97
CA ARG A 136 7.35 30.81 12.90
C ARG A 136 6.49 31.97 13.42
N ASP A 137 5.39 31.65 14.11
CA ASP A 137 4.46 32.66 14.64
C ASP A 137 5.08 33.50 15.78
N GLY A 138 6.03 32.94 16.53
CA GLY A 138 6.82 33.65 17.52
C GLY A 138 7.91 34.55 16.92
N HIS A 139 8.41 34.23 15.72
CA HIS A 139 9.42 35.03 15.03
C HIS A 139 8.82 36.29 14.38
N ASP A 140 7.57 36.23 13.90
CA ASP A 140 6.84 37.37 13.31
C ASP A 140 6.31 38.37 14.36
N LYS A 141 6.29 38.02 15.65
CA LYS A 141 5.87 38.93 16.75
C LYS A 141 7.03 39.69 17.41
N ALA A 142 8.28 39.39 17.05
CA ALA A 142 9.47 39.99 17.63
C ALA A 142 10.20 40.96 16.68
N ALA A 143 9.60 41.24 15.49
CA ALA A 143 10.03 42.24 14.52
C ALA A 143 8.97 43.35 14.44
#